data_AF-A0A226WRK8-F1
#
_entry.id   AF-A0A226WRK8-F1
#
_cell.length_a   1.000
_cell.length_b   1.000
_cell.length_c   1.000
_cell.angle_alpha   90.00
_cell.angle_beta   90.00
_cell.angle_gamma   90.00
#
_symmetry.space_group_name_H-M   'P 1'
#
loop_
_entity.id
_entity.type
_entity.pdbx_description
1 polymer ?
#
loop_
_entity_poly.entity_id
_entity_poly.type
_entity_poly.pdbx_seq_one_letter_code
_entity_poly.pdbx_strand_id
1 'polypeptide(L)' 'MQEFELVLHAQNWHEDRVWFHDANGRLRALPASWTSVVGEDPFNVIAAGRALFRVEELLELGRLIATLEP' A
#
# COMPACT_ATOMS: atom_id res chain seq x y z
N MET A 1 5.88 0.64 -14.03
CA MET A 1 5.60 1.23 -12.70
C MET A 1 4.84 2.51 -12.95
N GLN A 2 3.76 2.77 -12.21
CA GLN A 2 3.02 4.02 -12.32
C GLN A 2 3.38 4.89 -11.12
N GLU A 3 3.64 6.16 -11.38
CA GLU A 3 3.97 7.15 -10.35
C GLU A 3 2.75 8.02 -10.05
N PHE A 4 2.61 8.41 -8.80
CA PHE A 4 1.54 9.28 -8.32
C PHE A 4 2.14 10.36 -7.43
N GLU A 5 1.54 11.55 -7.44
CA GLU A 5 1.90 12.61 -6.51
C GLU A 5 1.41 12.24 -5.10
N LEU A 6 2.32 12.28 -4.14
CA LEU A 6 2.02 12.05 -2.73
C LEU A 6 1.27 13.26 -2.17
N VAL A 7 0.04 13.04 -1.71
CA VAL A 7 -0.77 14.07 -1.04
C VAL A 7 -0.44 14.12 0.45
N LEU A 8 -0.37 12.95 1.09
CA LEU A 8 -0.11 12.82 2.51
C LEU A 8 0.56 11.47 2.80
N HIS A 9 1.48 11.46 3.75
CA HIS A 9 1.95 10.26 4.43
C HIS A 9 1.74 10.47 5.92
N ALA A 10 0.96 9.58 6.56
CA ALA A 10 0.61 9.71 7.96
C ALA A 10 0.33 8.34 8.59
N GLN A 11 0.73 8.23 9.86
CA GLN A 11 0.29 7.14 10.73
C GLN A 11 -1.08 7.48 11.30
N ASN A 12 -2.07 6.67 10.96
CA ASN A 12 -3.35 6.62 11.65
C ASN A 12 -3.30 5.51 12.71
N TRP A 13 -4.36 5.36 13.50
CA TRP A 13 -4.44 4.46 14.65
C TRP A 13 -4.12 2.99 14.25
N HIS A 14 -2.82 2.64 14.23
CA HIS A 14 -2.15 1.43 13.72
C HIS A 14 -1.88 1.29 12.22
N GLU A 15 -2.25 2.23 11.36
CA GLU A 15 -2.04 2.10 9.92
C GLU A 15 -1.15 3.21 9.38
N ASP A 16 0.03 2.82 8.88
CA ASP A 16 0.89 3.71 8.10
C ASP A 16 0.40 3.75 6.65
N ARG A 17 -0.16 4.89 6.23
CA ARG A 17 -0.81 5.03 4.92
C ARG A 17 -0.26 6.21 4.13
N VAL A 18 -0.38 6.09 2.82
CA VAL A 18 -0.11 7.15 1.85
C VAL A 18 -1.38 7.47 1.08
N TRP A 19 -1.61 8.75 0.84
CA TRP A 19 -2.75 9.24 0.07
C TRP A 19 -2.27 9.86 -1.24
N PHE A 20 -3.04 9.64 -2.30
CA PHE A 20 -2.76 10.14 -3.64
C PHE A 20 -4.06 10.32 -4.43
N HIS A 21 -4.00 11.08 -5.52
CA HIS A 21 -5.11 11.16 -6.48
C HIS A 21 -4.97 10.09 -7.56
N ASP A 22 -6.04 9.33 -7.82
CA ASP A 22 -6.08 8.40 -8.95
C ASP A 22 -6.29 9.11 -10.29
N ALA A 23 -6.32 8.35 -11.39
CA ALA A 23 -6.47 8.90 -12.74
C ALA A 23 -7.80 9.66 -12.96
N ASN A 24 -8.81 9.46 -12.10
CA ASN A 24 -10.08 10.18 -12.13
C ASN A 24 -10.10 11.35 -11.13
N GLY A 25 -8.97 11.68 -10.50
CA GLY A 25 -8.84 12.73 -9.50
C GLY A 25 -9.35 12.34 -8.11
N ARG A 26 -9.77 11.09 -7.88
CA ARG A 26 -10.32 10.67 -6.57
C ARG A 26 -9.19 10.46 -5.58
N LEU A 27 -9.36 10.93 -4.35
CA LEU A 27 -8.42 10.68 -3.26
C LEU A 27 -8.50 9.21 -2.84
N ARG A 28 -7.37 8.50 -2.91
CA ARG A 28 -7.21 7.10 -2.53
C ARG A 28 -6.13 6.97 -1.48
N ALA A 29 -6.18 5.89 -0.71
CA ALA A 29 -5.19 5.56 0.31
C ALA A 29 -4.69 4.13 0.11
N LEU A 30 -3.39 3.90 0.29
CA LEU A 30 -2.77 2.58 0.32
C LEU A 30 -1.88 2.43 1.56
N PRO A 31 -1.64 1.21 2.03
CA PRO A 31 -0.57 0.96 3.00
C PRO A 31 0.76 1.48 2.47
N ALA A 32 1.51 2.21 3.29
CA ALA A 32 2.79 2.77 2.89
C ALA A 32 3.77 1.68 2.42
N SER A 33 3.74 0.52 3.10
CA SER A 33 4.57 -0.66 2.79
C SER A 33 4.38 -1.25 1.39
N TRP A 34 3.32 -0.87 0.66
CA TRP A 34 3.11 -1.29 -0.73
C TRP A 34 3.69 -0.32 -1.75
N THR A 35 4.27 0.79 -1.29
CA THR A 35 4.73 1.89 -2.14
C THR A 35 6.21 2.16 -1.89
N SER A 36 6.83 2.89 -2.81
CA SER A 36 8.21 3.34 -2.66
C SER A 36 8.42 4.48 -1.67
N VAL A 37 7.35 4.95 -0.99
CA VAL A 37 7.43 6.07 -0.02
C VAL A 37 8.19 5.64 1.24
N VAL A 38 8.11 4.36 1.61
CA VAL A 38 8.88 3.78 2.71
C VAL A 38 9.87 2.75 2.15
N GLY A 39 10.94 2.51 2.90
CA GLY A 39 11.90 1.46 2.57
C GLY A 39 11.27 0.07 2.62
N GLU A 40 11.97 -0.90 2.04
CA GLU A 40 11.53 -2.30 2.06
C GLU A 40 11.36 -2.82 3.49
N ASP A 41 10.21 -3.45 3.78
CA ASP A 41 9.92 -4.02 5.10
C ASP A 41 10.91 -5.14 5.44
N PRO A 42 11.43 -5.23 6.69
CA PRO A 42 12.36 -6.29 7.09
C PRO A 42 11.85 -7.71 6.83
N PHE A 43 10.54 -7.95 6.90
CA PHE A 43 9.95 -9.24 6.53
C PHE A 43 10.25 -9.58 5.06
N ASN A 44 10.07 -8.63 4.14
CA ASN A 44 10.32 -8.82 2.72
C ASN A 44 11.81 -9.05 2.44
N VAL A 45 12.68 -8.30 3.12
CA VAL A 45 14.14 -8.50 3.06
C VAL A 45 14.52 -9.92 3.49
N ILE A 46 13.99 -10.41 4.62
CA ILE A 46 14.25 -11.76 5.13
C ILE A 46 13.62 -12.83 4.24
N ALA A 47 12.44 -12.56 3.68
CA ALA A 47 11.76 -13.47 2.77
C ALA A 47 12.58 -13.72 1.50
N ALA A 48 13.42 -12.76 1.09
CA ALA A 48 14.35 -12.90 -0.04
C ALA A 48 13.63 -13.43 -1.30
N GLY A 49 12.47 -12.84 -1.61
CA GLY A 49 11.64 -13.22 -2.75
C GLY A 49 10.73 -14.44 -2.54
N ARG A 50 10.77 -15.11 -1.39
CA ARG A 50 9.85 -16.23 -1.07
C ARG A 50 8.46 -15.77 -0.64
N ALA A 51 8.34 -14.51 -0.20
CA ALA A 51 7.09 -13.86 0.12
C ALA A 51 7.23 -12.37 -0.20
N LEU A 52 6.19 -11.80 -0.82
CA LEU A 52 6.14 -10.38 -1.21
C LEU A 52 5.34 -9.51 -0.23
N PHE A 53 4.56 -10.16 0.64
CA PHE A 53 3.65 -9.50 1.57
C PHE A 53 3.55 -10.28 2.88
N ARG A 54 3.35 -9.55 3.98
CA ARG A 54 2.91 -10.11 5.26
C ARG A 54 1.43 -10.54 5.15
N VAL A 55 0.97 -11.39 6.07
CA VAL A 55 -0.42 -11.87 6.07
C VAL A 55 -1.44 -10.72 6.14
N GLU A 56 -1.18 -9.71 6.96
CA GLU A 56 -2.02 -8.52 7.08
C GLU A 56 -2.18 -7.77 5.73
N GLU A 57 -1.08 -7.64 5.00
CA GLU A 57 -1.05 -7.01 3.69
C GLU A 57 -1.81 -7.85 2.65
N LEU A 58 -1.73 -9.18 2.70
CA LEU A 58 -2.54 -10.03 1.83
C LEU A 58 -4.04 -9.90 2.10
N LEU A 59 -4.44 -9.77 3.38
CA LEU A 59 -5.84 -9.55 3.75
C LEU A 59 -6.35 -8.19 3.27
N GLU A 60 -5.54 -7.14 3.41
CA GLU A 60 -5.88 -5.80 2.92
C GLU A 60 -5.95 -5.78 1.38
N LEU A 61 -5.06 -6.50 0.70
CA LEU A 61 -5.11 -6.62 -0.77
C LEU A 61 -6.41 -7.30 -1.22
N GLY A 62 -6.82 -8.37 -0.52
CA GLY A 62 -8.10 -9.03 -0.76
C GLY A 62 -9.29 -8.07 -0.58
N ARG A 63 -9.28 -7.27 0.48
CA ARG A 63 -10.31 -6.23 0.70
C ARG A 63 -10.30 -5.20 -0.43
N LEU A 64 -9.13 -4.70 -0.83
CA LEU A 64 -9.01 -3.71 -1.91
C LEU A 64 -9.56 -4.27 -3.22
N ILE A 65 -9.20 -5.49 -3.61
CA ILE A 65 -9.69 -6.15 -4.83
C ILE A 65 -11.22 -6.29 -4.79
N ALA A 66 -11.78 -6.70 -3.64
CA ALA A 66 -13.22 -6.79 -3.48
C ALA A 66 -13.94 -5.43 -3.67
N THR A 67 -13.28 -4.31 -3.42
CA THR A 67 -13.85 -2.97 -3.71
C THR A 67 -13.65 -2.48 -5.15
N LEU A 68 -12.84 -3.19 -5.94
CA LEU A 68 -12.55 -2.86 -7.34
C LEU A 68 -13.46 -3.61 -8.32
N GLU A 69 -14.23 -4.61 -7.86
CA GLU A 69 -15.24 -5.26 -8.70
C GLU A 69 -16.42 -4.30 -9.00
N PRO A 70 -16.99 -4.35 -10.22
CA PRO A 70 -18.09 -3.47 -10.63
C PRO A 70 -19.39 -3.68 -9.84
#